data_AF-A0A350PK58-F1
#
_entry.id   AF-A0A350PK58-F1
#
_cell.length_a   1.000
_cell.length_b   1.000
_cell.length_c   1.000
_cell.angle_alpha   90.00
_cell.angle_beta   90.00
_cell.angle_gamma   90.00
#
_symmetry.space_group_name_H-M   'P 1'
#
loop_
_entity.id
_entity.type
_entity.pdbx_description
1 polymer ?
#
loop_
_entity_poly.entity_id
_entity_poly.type
_entity_poly.pdbx_seq_one_letter_code
_entity_poly.pdbx_strand_id
1 'polypeptide(L)'
;MREHHIIARKNNFVDKKLSAHEFIGIPALMILFLPIYFLSPALFYGVSLYAVAFVILHNLQHKYPQVTKKYFWWHWNHHMKNQNKSWNVVLPIADILTGTLEKP
;
A
#
# COMPACT_ATOMS: atom_id res chain seq x y z
N MET A 1 -4.25 10.88 3.65
CA MET A 1 -4.63 10.09 2.45
C MET A 1 -5.16 10.95 1.29
N ARG A 2 -6.21 11.77 1.46
CA ARG A 2 -6.76 12.58 0.34
C ARG A 2 -5.75 13.47 -0.40
N GLU A 3 -4.86 14.16 0.30
CA GLU A 3 -3.82 15.01 -0.29
C GLU A 3 -2.90 14.20 -1.23
N HIS A 4 -2.47 13.03 -0.79
CA HIS A 4 -1.64 12.09 -1.54
C HIS A 4 -2.30 11.65 -2.85
N HIS A 5 -3.60 11.30 -2.82
CA HIS A 5 -4.35 10.99 -4.04
C HIS A 5 -4.43 12.17 -5.02
N ILE A 6 -4.64 13.39 -4.49
CA ILE A 6 -4.72 14.61 -5.31
C ILE A 6 -3.36 14.91 -5.98
N ILE A 7 -2.27 14.85 -5.22
CA ILE A 7 -0.91 15.09 -5.73
C ILE A 7 -0.54 14.04 -6.78
N ALA A 8 -0.73 12.76 -6.46
CA ALA A 8 -0.45 11.67 -7.38
C ALA A 8 -1.23 11.85 -8.69
N ARG A 9 -2.54 12.14 -8.68
CA ARG A 9 -3.30 12.38 -9.92
C ARG A 9 -2.77 13.56 -10.74
N LYS A 10 -2.48 14.68 -10.07
CA LYS A 10 -1.96 15.89 -10.75
C LYS A 10 -0.61 15.65 -11.39
N ASN A 11 0.23 14.80 -10.79
CA ASN A 11 1.60 14.56 -11.21
C ASN A 11 1.78 13.20 -11.91
N ASN A 12 0.75 12.69 -12.58
CA ASN A 12 0.79 11.42 -13.31
C ASN A 12 1.35 10.26 -12.45
N PHE A 13 0.72 10.07 -11.29
CA PHE A 13 1.01 9.11 -10.24
C PHE A 13 2.21 9.43 -9.33
N VAL A 14 3.01 10.45 -9.66
CA VAL A 14 4.21 10.78 -8.88
C VAL A 14 3.87 11.49 -7.57
N ASP A 15 4.31 10.90 -6.46
CA ASP A 15 4.38 11.55 -5.16
C ASP A 15 5.72 11.20 -4.49
N LYS A 16 6.45 12.22 -4.04
CA LYS A 16 7.76 12.07 -3.38
C LYS A 16 7.67 12.19 -1.85
N LYS A 17 6.49 12.53 -1.33
CA LYS A 17 6.27 12.73 0.10
C LYS A 17 6.09 11.37 0.78
N LEU A 18 6.95 11.08 1.74
CA LEU A 18 6.72 9.96 2.65
C LEU A 18 5.53 10.30 3.55
N SER A 19 4.54 9.40 3.62
CA SER A 19 3.36 9.64 4.43
C SER A 19 3.70 9.52 5.93
N ALA A 20 3.35 10.55 6.72
CA ALA A 20 3.46 10.48 8.18
C ALA A 20 2.64 9.32 8.78
N HIS A 21 1.53 8.95 8.13
CA HIS A 21 0.71 7.80 8.55
C HIS A 21 1.45 6.49 8.33
N GLU A 22 2.30 6.40 7.32
CA GLU A 22 3.14 5.21 7.11
C GLU A 22 4.30 5.19 8.09
N PHE A 23 4.99 6.33 8.22
CA PHE A 23 6.19 6.43 9.05
C PHE A 23 5.91 6.24 10.55
N ILE A 24 4.76 6.70 11.03
CA ILE A 24 4.36 6.60 12.45
C ILE A 24 3.36 5.46 12.66
N GLY A 25 2.34 5.37 11.79
CA GLY A 25 1.23 4.45 11.98
C GLY A 25 1.62 2.99 11.80
N ILE A 26 2.52 2.66 10.87
CA ILE A 26 2.98 1.27 10.69
C ILE A 26 3.78 0.79 11.92
N PRO A 27 4.80 1.52 12.42
CA PRO A 27 5.48 1.12 13.66
C PRO A 27 4.54 1.04 14.87
N ALA A 28 3.62 1.99 15.02
CA ALA A 28 2.64 1.95 16.11
C ALA A 28 1.75 0.70 16.04
N LEU A 29 1.28 0.33 14.84
CA LEU A 29 0.49 -0.88 14.62
C LEU A 29 1.33 -2.14 14.93
N MET A 30 2.61 -2.15 14.58
CA MET A 30 3.49 -3.28 14.89
C MET A 30 3.73 -3.45 16.39
N ILE A 31 3.86 -2.37 17.15
CA ILE A 31 3.94 -2.42 18.62
C ILE A 31 2.63 -2.98 19.19
N LEU A 32 1.48 -2.51 18.68
CA LEU A 32 0.17 -3.04 19.09
C LEU A 32 0.04 -4.54 18.78
N PHE A 33 0.65 -5.00 17.69
CA PHE A 33 0.64 -6.40 17.28
C PHE A 33 1.70 -7.27 17.99
N LEU A 34 2.55 -6.68 18.84
CA LEU A 34 3.60 -7.40 19.58
C LEU A 34 3.08 -8.60 20.41
N PRO A 35 1.90 -8.56 21.06
CA PRO A 35 1.39 -9.73 21.78
C PRO A 35 1.26 -10.99 20.91
N ILE A 36 1.05 -10.85 19.59
CA ILE A 36 0.97 -11.99 18.65
C ILE A 36 2.30 -12.73 18.56
N TYR A 37 3.43 -12.08 18.82
CA TYR A 37 4.74 -12.74 18.86
C TYR A 37 4.75 -13.89 19.88
N PHE A 38 4.13 -13.72 21.04
CA PHE A 38 4.08 -14.74 22.09
C PHE A 38 3.10 -15.89 21.77
N LEU A 39 2.21 -15.72 20.80
CA LEU A 39 1.31 -16.77 20.30
C LEU A 39 1.90 -17.51 19.11
N SER A 40 2.46 -16.77 18.15
CA SER A 40 3.11 -17.31 16.96
C SER A 40 4.16 -16.34 16.41
N PRO A 41 5.45 -16.59 16.68
CA PRO A 41 6.54 -15.79 16.12
C PRO A 41 6.52 -15.74 14.59
N ALA A 42 6.17 -16.87 13.95
CA ALA A 42 6.07 -16.96 12.50
C ALA A 42 5.02 -15.99 11.93
N LEU A 43 3.84 -15.91 12.57
CA LEU A 43 2.79 -14.97 12.16
C LEU A 43 3.24 -13.52 12.37
N PHE A 44 3.83 -13.22 13.53
CA PHE A 44 4.35 -11.87 13.81
C PHE A 44 5.37 -11.43 12.77
N TYR A 45 6.37 -12.27 12.46
CA TYR A 45 7.37 -11.94 11.44
C TYR A 45 6.76 -11.83 10.05
N GLY A 46 5.83 -12.71 9.67
CA GLY A 46 5.14 -12.63 8.39
C GLY A 46 4.40 -11.30 8.19
N VAL A 47 3.63 -10.88 9.20
CA VAL A 47 2.92 -9.59 9.18
C VAL A 47 3.90 -8.42 9.19
N SER A 48 4.96 -8.49 10.01
CA SER A 48 6.01 -7.46 10.08
C SER A 48 6.68 -7.25 8.72
N LEU A 49 7.08 -8.34 8.06
CA LEU A 49 7.70 -8.30 6.74
C LEU A 49 6.75 -7.72 5.70
N TYR A 50 5.47 -8.09 5.75
CA TYR A 50 4.46 -7.54 4.84
C TYR A 50 4.23 -6.04 5.07
N ALA A 51 4.24 -5.58 6.33
CA ALA A 51 4.14 -4.16 6.67
C ALA A 51 5.36 -3.35 6.17
N VAL A 52 6.57 -3.90 6.29
CA VAL A 52 7.79 -3.30 5.72
C VAL A 52 7.69 -3.24 4.19
N ALA A 53 7.26 -4.34 3.56
CA ALA A 53 7.05 -4.40 2.12
C ALA A 53 6.03 -3.35 1.65
N PHE A 54 4.95 -3.12 2.40
CA PHE A 54 3.98 -2.07 2.12
C PHE A 54 4.64 -0.69 2.03
N VAL A 55 5.39 -0.27 3.06
CA VAL A 55 6.04 1.06 3.08
C VAL A 55 7.01 1.20 1.91
N ILE A 56 7.86 0.20 1.68
CA ILE A 56 8.87 0.24 0.61
C ILE A 56 8.20 0.28 -0.77
N LEU A 57 7.30 -0.66 -1.04
CA LEU A 57 6.68 -0.79 -2.35
C LEU A 57 5.76 0.38 -2.66
N HIS A 58 5.00 0.88 -1.68
CA HIS A 58 4.14 2.05 -1.91
C HIS A 58 4.95 3.26 -2.40
N ASN A 59 6.05 3.58 -1.70
CA ASN A 59 6.90 4.71 -2.05
C ASN A 59 7.64 4.49 -3.38
N LEU A 60 8.15 3.28 -3.63
CA LEU A 60 8.78 2.95 -4.92
C LEU A 60 7.78 3.04 -6.08
N GLN A 61 6.54 2.59 -5.88
CA GLN A 61 5.50 2.64 -6.90
C GLN A 61 5.18 4.08 -7.31
N HIS A 62 5.10 5.01 -6.35
CA HIS A 62 4.91 6.44 -6.66
C HIS A 62 6.14 7.09 -7.29
N LYS A 63 7.36 6.59 -7.01
CA LYS A 63 8.59 7.07 -7.64
C LYS A 63 8.77 6.57 -9.08
N TYR A 64 8.25 5.38 -9.39
CA TYR A 64 8.40 4.75 -10.72
C TYR A 64 7.05 4.38 -11.37
N PRO A 65 6.25 5.39 -11.80
CA PRO A 65 4.95 5.23 -12.46
C PRO A 65 4.85 4.11 -13.50
N GLN A 66 5.86 3.98 -14.36
CA GLN A 66 5.85 3.00 -15.46
C GLN A 66 5.92 1.55 -14.95
N VAL A 67 6.68 1.32 -13.87
CA VAL A 67 6.77 0.02 -13.20
C VAL A 67 5.44 -0.30 -12.55
N THR A 68 4.84 0.67 -11.87
CA THR A 68 3.55 0.50 -11.21
C THR A 68 2.46 0.19 -12.21
N LYS A 69 2.36 0.96 -13.29
CA LYS A 69 1.36 0.73 -14.34
C LYS A 69 1.49 -0.66 -14.97
N LYS A 70 2.69 -1.22 -15.07
CA LYS A 70 2.94 -2.54 -15.68
C LYS A 70 2.71 -3.71 -14.70
N TYR A 71 3.23 -3.63 -13.48
CA TYR A 71 3.29 -4.76 -12.55
C TYR A 71 2.37 -4.61 -11.33
N PHE A 72 2.03 -3.38 -10.96
CA PHE A 72 1.17 -3.03 -9.82
C PHE A 72 -0.02 -2.19 -10.30
N TRP A 73 -0.60 -2.61 -11.42
CA TRP A 73 -1.58 -1.84 -12.18
C TRP A 73 -2.85 -1.54 -11.36
N TRP A 74 -3.14 -2.36 -10.34
CA TRP A 74 -4.25 -2.11 -9.42
C TRP A 74 -4.01 -0.86 -8.56
N HIS A 75 -2.80 -0.64 -8.07
CA HIS A 75 -2.45 0.57 -7.32
C HIS A 75 -2.43 1.78 -8.24
N TRP A 76 -1.96 1.61 -9.48
CA TRP A 76 -2.16 2.63 -10.52
C TRP A 76 -3.63 3.02 -10.66
N ASN A 77 -4.53 2.04 -10.81
CA ASN A 77 -5.96 2.27 -10.98
C ASN A 77 -6.62 2.89 -9.75
N HIS A 78 -6.16 2.53 -8.55
CA HIS A 78 -6.60 3.16 -7.30
C HIS A 78 -6.41 4.68 -7.35
N HIS A 79 -5.22 5.15 -7.73
CA HIS A 79 -4.99 6.59 -7.87
C HIS A 79 -5.64 7.17 -9.11
N MET A 80 -5.49 6.53 -10.28
CA MET A 80 -5.74 7.19 -11.56
C MET A 80 -7.14 6.96 -12.13
N LYS A 81 -7.87 5.94 -11.68
CA LYS A 81 -9.24 5.64 -12.13
C LYS A 81 -10.25 5.83 -11.00
N ASN A 82 -10.18 5.02 -9.95
CA ASN A 82 -11.17 5.00 -8.87
C ASN A 82 -10.52 4.74 -7.50
N GLN A 83 -10.46 5.78 -6.67
CA GLN A 83 -9.90 5.72 -5.30
C GLN A 83 -10.73 4.87 -4.33
N ASN A 84 -11.97 4.55 -4.68
CA ASN A 84 -12.84 3.71 -3.85
C ASN A 84 -12.72 2.23 -4.20
N LYS A 85 -11.68 1.83 -4.94
CA LYS A 85 -11.39 0.47 -5.39
C LYS A 85 -9.88 0.20 -5.37
N SER A 86 -9.50 -1.07 -5.48
CA SER A 86 -8.11 -1.54 -5.53
C SER A 86 -7.24 -1.03 -4.38
N TRP A 87 -7.68 -1.21 -3.13
CA TRP A 87 -7.04 -0.58 -1.97
C TRP A 87 -5.71 -1.20 -1.56
N ASN A 88 -5.45 -2.46 -1.92
CA ASN A 88 -4.19 -3.10 -1.58
C ASN A 88 -3.04 -2.56 -2.44
N VAL A 89 -1.86 -2.44 -1.84
CA VAL A 89 -0.68 -1.89 -2.51
C VAL A 89 0.31 -2.97 -2.95
N VAL A 90 0.58 -3.95 -2.08
CA VAL A 90 1.60 -4.99 -2.30
C VAL A 90 1.08 -6.09 -3.21
N LEU A 91 -0.11 -6.63 -2.91
CA LEU A 91 -0.80 -7.66 -3.68
C LEU A 91 -2.31 -7.38 -3.64
N PRO A 92 -3.07 -7.58 -4.73
CA PRO A 92 -4.50 -7.28 -4.79
C PRO A 92 -5.37 -8.38 -4.16
N ILE A 93 -4.85 -9.18 -3.22
CA ILE A 93 -5.53 -10.39 -2.74
C ILE A 93 -6.86 -10.05 -2.09
N ALA A 94 -6.89 -9.07 -1.16
CA ALA A 94 -8.14 -8.72 -0.51
C ALA A 94 -9.11 -8.12 -1.52
N ASP A 95 -8.63 -7.28 -2.45
CA ASP A 95 -9.48 -6.70 -3.49
C ASP A 95 -10.10 -7.74 -4.44
N ILE A 96 -9.39 -8.83 -4.72
CA ILE A 96 -9.92 -9.98 -5.48
C ILE A 96 -11.01 -10.67 -4.66
N LEU A 97 -10.74 -10.96 -3.39
CA LEU A 97 -11.68 -11.67 -2.52
C LEU A 97 -12.96 -10.87 -2.25
N THR A 98 -12.85 -9.55 -2.15
CA THR A 98 -13.98 -8.65 -1.88
C THR A 98 -14.63 -8.09 -3.15
N GLY A 99 -14.11 -8.42 -4.34
CA GLY A 99 -14.63 -7.91 -5.61
C GLY A 99 -14.44 -6.40 -5.81
N THR A 100 -13.45 -5.80 -5.15
CA THR A 100 -13.14 -4.36 -5.23
C THR A 100 -11.98 -4.05 -6.18
N LEU A 101 -11.40 -5.06 -6.83
CA LEU A 101 -10.36 -4.87 -7.84
C LEU A 101 -10.94 -4.15 -9.08
N GLU A 102 -10.47 -2.94 -9.34
CA GLU A 102 -10.75 -2.22 -10.58
C GLU A 102 -10.14 -2.98 -11.77
N LYS A 103 -10.76 -2.93 -12.96
CA LYS A 103 -10.21 -3.63 -14.13
C LYS A 103 -9.03 -2.86 -14.75
N PRO A 104 -8.05 -3.55 -15.38
CA PRO A 104 -6.88 -2.94 -16.03
C PRO A 104 -7.21 -1.77 -16.95
#